data_AF-A0A5S3PR57-F1
#
_entry.id   AF-A0A5S3PR57-F1
#
_cell.length_a   1.000
_cell.length_b   1.000
_cell.length_c   1.000
_cell.angle_alpha   90.00
_cell.angle_beta   90.00
_cell.angle_gamma   90.00
#
_symmetry.space_group_name_H-M   'P 1'
#
loop_
_entity.id
_entity.type
_entity.pdbx_description
1 polymer ?
#
loop_
_entity_poly.entity_id
_entity_poly.type
_entity_poly.pdbx_seq_one_letter_code
_entity_poly.pdbx_strand_id
1 'polypeptide(L)'
;MKKVSLTALAVFFFAVSCSDETTIYSDPQSDVLLESSQAVLESSIVYDNAGVIDITEEATLSGRSSKNDEDQLAGDYPLTLVAQVAAPSRSGAENLTAAHVDLVDDYAYVAYNTVEDGYSGAIDIINVSDPTNPRITSRIYYTNADINSVKYENGYVYAVGGFDSEKSATIDFNSFVGKIPVSGGRFDLSNITYGFQEGFNATDVKTTSNSILVTSGKDGFLKSYSKNDLSAINEAPFADLRSIAINGSTIAVLNAAEGVSILDSNFNTTKEISISSDFGDFSKRTIDFSGENIVVAEGSRGAGIYNMSTGNLIEYVPILINPEGVDPANVVTNAVAKNENVLLMANGGAGLCLSEDQGDNTDLVGIIELSGSTNFVASKGDYIFAASGKSGLQIIKLNRPSDSLEASCADIPVYSGQRNLNVNEGENLAYRGSKRFNSVNVSGELLLCGSWTVSNDTNINDNASFSMNGTYVVGRNNKRKDIKVNENGIFRVEGNLTIYGDLVLNDGATIEFLGSDSVVNIFGEVKKASTAEVIGTFDDVRNKF
;
A
#
# COMPACT_ATOMS: atom_id res chain seq x y z
N MET A 1 78.46 5.31 42.65
CA MET A 1 78.21 6.13 41.45
C MET A 1 77.33 5.35 40.48
N LYS A 2 76.02 5.61 40.48
CA LYS A 2 75.05 5.06 39.53
C LYS A 2 73.96 6.10 39.26
N LYS A 3 73.92 6.51 37.98
CA LYS A 3 72.80 6.86 37.10
C LYS A 3 71.77 7.91 37.54
N VAL A 4 71.79 8.98 36.75
CA VAL A 4 70.74 9.96 36.40
C VAL A 4 69.47 9.26 35.89
N SER A 5 68.29 9.75 36.28
CA SER A 5 67.20 10.05 35.35
C SER A 5 66.14 10.93 36.02
N LEU A 6 65.96 12.12 35.47
CA LEU A 6 64.86 13.05 35.71
C LEU A 6 63.59 12.45 35.10
N THR A 7 62.46 12.48 35.82
CA THR A 7 61.15 12.31 35.18
C THR A 7 60.16 13.23 35.86
N ALA A 8 59.81 14.31 35.15
CA ALA A 8 58.77 15.24 35.51
C ALA A 8 57.41 14.57 35.29
N LEU A 9 56.59 14.53 36.33
CA LEU A 9 55.21 14.06 36.28
C LEU A 9 54.32 15.28 36.00
N ALA A 10 53.93 15.47 34.75
CA ALA A 10 52.90 16.43 34.37
C ALA A 10 51.53 15.77 34.57
N VAL A 11 50.79 16.20 35.60
CA VAL A 11 49.40 15.81 35.83
C VAL A 11 48.52 16.58 34.85
N PHE A 12 48.03 15.91 33.81
CA PHE A 12 46.95 16.40 32.96
C PHE A 12 45.62 16.20 33.70
N PHE A 13 45.07 17.27 34.26
CA PHE A 13 43.66 17.33 34.65
C PHE A 13 42.82 17.42 33.37
N PHE A 14 42.12 16.34 33.01
CA PHE A 14 41.00 16.42 32.08
C PHE A 14 39.81 17.00 32.84
N ALA A 15 39.51 18.28 32.59
CA ALA A 15 38.21 18.84 32.90
C ALA A 15 37.22 18.27 31.89
N VAL A 16 36.38 17.34 32.34
CA VAL A 16 35.16 16.95 31.61
C VAL A 16 34.22 18.15 31.69
N SER A 17 34.16 18.91 30.61
CA SER A 17 33.12 19.91 30.40
C SER A 17 31.86 19.15 30.01
N CYS A 18 30.95 18.93 30.96
CA CYS A 18 29.54 18.68 30.63
C CYS A 18 29.04 19.96 29.95
N SER A 19 28.76 19.90 28.65
CA SER A 19 27.88 20.88 28.05
C SER A 19 26.49 20.61 28.61
N ASP A 20 26.03 21.47 29.53
CA ASP A 20 24.62 21.52 29.90
C ASP A 20 23.84 21.91 28.64
N GLU A 21 23.29 20.92 27.94
CA GLU A 21 22.22 21.18 27.00
C GLU A 21 20.98 21.49 27.83
N THR A 22 20.54 22.75 27.80
CA THR A 22 19.27 23.15 28.36
C THR A 22 18.15 22.42 27.62
N THR A 23 17.50 21.46 28.27
CA THR A 23 16.26 20.84 27.78
C THR A 23 15.20 21.94 27.63
N ILE A 24 14.77 22.19 26.40
CA ILE A 24 13.68 23.11 26.09
C ILE A 24 12.38 22.33 26.19
N TYR A 25 11.52 22.71 27.13
CA TYR A 25 10.17 22.14 27.25
C TYR A 25 9.21 22.78 26.25
N SER A 26 8.38 21.98 25.61
CA SER A 26 7.38 22.43 24.63
C SER A 26 6.01 21.78 24.84
N ASP A 27 4.96 22.46 24.36
CA ASP A 27 3.61 21.91 24.27
C ASP A 27 3.53 20.98 23.05
N PRO A 28 2.93 19.77 23.13
CA PRO A 28 2.75 18.88 21.99
C PRO A 28 2.29 19.56 20.69
N GLN A 29 1.40 20.56 20.77
CA GLN A 29 0.91 21.25 19.57
C GLN A 29 1.97 22.16 18.93
N SER A 30 2.91 22.69 19.73
CA SER A 30 3.97 23.60 19.24
C SER A 30 5.03 22.91 18.39
N ASP A 31 5.03 21.58 18.38
CA ASP A 31 5.94 20.71 17.64
C ASP A 31 5.29 20.08 16.40
N VAL A 32 4.14 20.61 15.97
CA VAL A 32 3.47 20.21 14.72
C VAL A 32 3.64 21.29 13.66
N LEU A 33 4.22 20.91 12.52
CA LEU A 33 4.51 21.81 11.41
C LEU A 33 3.69 21.41 10.18
N LEU A 34 3.03 22.38 9.53
CA LEU A 34 2.38 22.18 8.24
C LEU A 34 3.37 22.43 7.10
N GLU A 35 3.42 21.53 6.12
CA GLU A 35 4.13 21.80 4.86
C GLU A 35 3.32 22.81 4.02
N SER A 36 3.92 23.96 3.74
CA SER A 36 3.28 25.07 3.01
C SER A 36 3.68 25.14 1.54
N SER A 37 4.74 24.43 1.16
CA SER A 37 5.25 24.38 -0.20
C SER A 37 4.49 23.35 -1.04
N GLN A 38 3.61 23.83 -1.90
CA GLN A 38 2.93 23.00 -2.89
C GLN A 38 3.92 22.23 -3.78
N ALA A 39 5.07 22.84 -4.12
CA ALA A 39 6.11 22.19 -4.92
C ALA A 39 6.72 20.96 -4.21
N VAL A 40 6.86 20.99 -2.88
CA VAL A 40 7.34 19.84 -2.09
C VAL A 40 6.30 18.71 -2.10
N LEU A 41 5.02 19.05 -1.96
CA LEU A 41 3.93 18.06 -2.01
C LEU A 41 3.83 17.41 -3.39
N GLU A 42 3.91 18.20 -4.47
CA GLU A 42 3.83 17.71 -5.84
C GLU A 42 5.04 16.85 -6.22
N SER A 43 6.26 17.29 -5.91
CA SER A 43 7.48 16.53 -6.19
C SER A 43 7.63 15.25 -5.36
N SER A 44 6.83 15.08 -4.31
CA SER A 44 6.79 13.84 -3.52
C SER A 44 6.02 12.71 -4.23
N ILE A 45 5.25 13.00 -5.28
CA ILE A 45 4.63 11.97 -6.12
C ILE A 45 5.59 11.60 -7.26
N VAL A 46 6.01 10.34 -7.31
CA VAL A 46 7.03 9.82 -8.22
C VAL A 46 6.43 8.80 -9.17
N TYR A 47 6.65 8.98 -10.47
CA TYR A 47 6.09 8.13 -11.53
C TYR A 47 7.12 7.25 -12.23
N ASP A 48 8.39 7.27 -11.84
CA ASP A 48 9.47 6.57 -12.56
C ASP A 48 9.19 5.08 -12.79
N ASN A 49 8.58 4.43 -11.80
CA ASN A 49 8.21 3.01 -11.87
C ASN A 49 6.73 2.76 -12.20
N ALA A 50 5.94 3.82 -12.44
CA ALA A 50 4.51 3.71 -12.68
C ALA A 50 4.20 2.86 -13.94
N GLY A 51 3.11 2.10 -13.89
CA GLY A 51 2.60 1.28 -14.98
C GLY A 51 2.37 -0.17 -14.62
N VAL A 52 2.29 -1.04 -15.62
CA VAL A 52 1.97 -2.46 -15.43
C VAL A 52 2.93 -3.11 -14.42
N ILE A 53 2.37 -3.74 -13.39
CA ILE A 53 3.11 -4.58 -12.43
C ILE A 53 2.77 -6.04 -12.74
N ASP A 54 3.79 -6.89 -12.80
CA ASP A 54 3.59 -8.33 -12.93
C ASP A 54 3.57 -9.00 -11.55
N ILE A 55 3.10 -10.25 -11.52
CA ILE A 55 3.15 -11.10 -10.34
C ILE A 55 4.07 -12.27 -10.67
N THR A 56 5.09 -12.48 -9.84
CA THR A 56 5.84 -13.74 -9.88
C THR A 56 4.96 -14.84 -9.29
N GLU A 57 4.39 -15.67 -10.16
CA GLU A 57 3.43 -16.71 -9.80
C GLU A 57 4.04 -17.77 -8.86
N GLU A 58 3.23 -18.28 -7.92
CA GLU A 58 3.63 -19.40 -7.06
C GLU A 58 4.06 -20.63 -7.89
N ALA A 59 3.36 -20.91 -8.99
CA ALA A 59 3.67 -22.03 -9.86
C ALA A 59 5.10 -21.92 -10.44
N THR A 60 5.55 -20.69 -10.72
CA THR A 60 6.92 -20.43 -11.17
C THR A 60 7.93 -20.67 -10.04
N LEU A 61 7.61 -20.21 -8.83
CA LEU A 61 8.47 -20.38 -7.64
C LEU A 61 8.61 -21.85 -7.21
N SER A 62 7.55 -22.64 -7.36
CA SER A 62 7.55 -24.08 -7.04
C SER A 62 8.07 -24.96 -8.18
N GLY A 63 8.48 -24.37 -9.31
CA GLY A 63 8.96 -25.10 -10.50
C GLY A 63 7.88 -25.90 -11.22
N ARG A 64 6.60 -25.58 -10.97
CA ARG A 64 5.41 -26.20 -11.58
C ARG A 64 4.93 -25.46 -12.83
N SER A 65 5.50 -24.30 -13.16
CA SER A 65 5.19 -23.57 -14.38
C SER A 65 5.72 -24.27 -15.64
N SER A 66 5.10 -23.99 -16.80
CA SER A 66 5.65 -24.43 -18.08
C SER A 66 7.07 -23.89 -18.26
N LYS A 67 7.96 -24.73 -18.81
CA LYS A 67 9.33 -24.34 -19.18
C LYS A 67 9.38 -23.47 -20.43
N ASN A 68 8.31 -23.48 -21.23
CA ASN A 68 8.15 -22.63 -22.40
C ASN A 68 7.29 -21.44 -21.99
N ASP A 69 7.84 -20.23 -22.07
CA ASP A 69 7.11 -19.00 -21.77
C ASP A 69 5.89 -18.79 -22.68
N GLU A 70 5.92 -19.35 -23.90
CA GLU A 70 4.80 -19.30 -24.85
C GLU A 70 3.58 -20.10 -24.37
N ASP A 71 3.78 -21.13 -23.56
CA ASP A 71 2.70 -22.00 -23.08
C ASP A 71 2.11 -21.53 -21.74
N GLN A 72 2.64 -20.45 -21.14
CA GLN A 72 2.13 -19.91 -19.88
C GLN A 72 0.77 -19.24 -20.08
N LEU A 73 -0.16 -19.52 -19.18
CA LEU A 73 -1.49 -18.90 -19.16
C LEU A 73 -1.42 -17.42 -18.77
N ALA A 74 -2.39 -16.63 -19.23
CA ALA A 74 -2.55 -15.25 -18.78
C ALA A 74 -2.95 -15.23 -17.30
N GLY A 75 -2.14 -14.56 -16.48
CA GLY A 75 -2.40 -14.41 -15.05
C GLY A 75 -3.61 -13.52 -14.78
N ASP A 76 -4.26 -13.73 -13.64
CA ASP A 76 -5.29 -12.83 -13.10
C ASP A 76 -4.66 -11.59 -12.47
N TYR A 77 -5.49 -10.63 -12.03
CA TYR A 77 -5.06 -9.35 -11.43
C TYR A 77 -4.23 -8.47 -12.36
N PRO A 78 -4.87 -7.71 -13.27
CA PRO A 78 -4.20 -6.76 -14.14
C PRO A 78 -3.71 -5.53 -13.35
N LEU A 79 -2.65 -5.70 -12.54
CA LEU A 79 -2.17 -4.68 -11.61
C LEU A 79 -1.44 -3.52 -12.30
N THR A 80 -1.60 -2.32 -11.76
CA THR A 80 -0.80 -1.15 -12.16
C THR A 80 -0.29 -0.37 -10.96
N LEU A 81 0.99 0.02 -10.99
CA LEU A 81 1.55 1.03 -10.09
C LEU A 81 1.08 2.39 -10.58
N VAL A 82 0.20 3.05 -9.82
CA VAL A 82 -0.26 4.40 -10.13
C VAL A 82 0.87 5.40 -9.93
N ALA A 83 1.46 5.39 -8.74
CA ALA A 83 2.60 6.22 -8.37
C ALA A 83 3.28 5.67 -7.11
N GLN A 84 4.47 6.19 -6.83
CA GLN A 84 5.14 6.07 -5.55
C GLN A 84 5.05 7.41 -4.82
N VAL A 85 4.96 7.39 -3.50
CA VAL A 85 5.04 8.59 -2.67
C VAL A 85 6.31 8.54 -1.87
N ALA A 86 7.22 9.46 -2.19
CA ALA A 86 8.48 9.61 -1.48
C ALA A 86 8.19 9.91 -0.01
N ALA A 87 8.94 9.24 0.87
CA ALA A 87 8.83 9.51 2.29
C ALA A 87 9.16 10.99 2.57
N PRO A 88 8.38 11.66 3.43
CA PRO A 88 8.68 13.01 3.85
C PRO A 88 10.06 13.09 4.49
N SER A 89 10.78 14.16 4.21
CA SER A 89 12.04 14.48 4.89
C SER A 89 12.05 15.95 5.28
N ARG A 90 12.82 16.27 6.33
CA ARG A 90 13.13 17.63 6.79
C ARG A 90 14.49 17.62 7.49
N SER A 91 15.06 18.80 7.72
CA SER A 91 16.27 18.89 8.55
C SER A 91 15.99 18.29 9.95
N GLY A 92 16.84 17.34 10.34
CA GLY A 92 16.69 16.58 11.59
C GLY A 92 15.74 15.39 11.52
N ALA A 93 15.13 15.10 10.37
CA ALA A 93 14.33 13.89 10.14
C ALA A 93 14.35 13.50 8.66
N GLU A 94 15.38 12.74 8.28
CA GLU A 94 15.65 12.34 6.88
C GLU A 94 15.31 10.87 6.61
N ASN A 95 15.08 10.07 7.65
CA ASN A 95 14.89 8.62 7.57
C ASN A 95 13.46 8.18 7.96
N LEU A 96 12.44 8.95 7.57
CA LEU A 96 11.06 8.56 7.82
C LEU A 96 10.65 7.41 6.90
N THR A 97 9.83 6.48 7.42
CA THR A 97 9.24 5.40 6.63
C THR A 97 7.73 5.34 6.87
N ALA A 98 6.98 4.96 5.84
CA ALA A 98 5.54 4.78 5.98
C ALA A 98 5.27 3.58 6.91
N ALA A 99 4.43 3.78 7.92
CA ALA A 99 4.16 2.81 8.98
C ALA A 99 2.73 2.29 8.97
N HIS A 100 1.79 3.08 8.43
CA HIS A 100 0.37 2.73 8.36
C HIS A 100 -0.36 3.56 7.31
N VAL A 101 -1.46 3.02 6.79
CA VAL A 101 -2.39 3.72 5.91
C VAL A 101 -3.82 3.43 6.33
N ASP A 102 -4.64 4.47 6.41
CA ASP A 102 -6.10 4.33 6.46
C ASP A 102 -6.71 4.90 5.18
N LEU A 103 -7.62 4.15 4.54
CA LEU A 103 -8.27 4.55 3.28
C LEU A 103 -9.76 4.80 3.50
N VAL A 104 -10.18 6.04 3.28
CA VAL A 104 -11.58 6.45 3.37
C VAL A 104 -11.94 7.22 2.11
N ASP A 105 -12.92 6.68 1.38
CA ASP A 105 -13.33 7.16 0.06
C ASP A 105 -12.10 7.32 -0.86
N ASP A 106 -11.89 8.52 -1.40
CA ASP A 106 -10.78 8.84 -2.30
C ASP A 106 -9.51 9.32 -1.58
N TYR A 107 -9.42 9.17 -0.25
CA TYR A 107 -8.31 9.70 0.54
C TYR A 107 -7.56 8.63 1.32
N ALA A 108 -6.25 8.56 1.11
CA ALA A 108 -5.33 7.79 1.93
C ALA A 108 -4.65 8.69 2.96
N TYR A 109 -4.71 8.29 4.23
CA TYR A 109 -4.05 8.94 5.35
C TYR A 109 -2.86 8.09 5.75
N VAL A 110 -1.65 8.63 5.66
CA VAL A 110 -0.42 7.84 5.75
C VAL A 110 0.39 8.30 6.95
N ALA A 111 0.66 7.39 7.87
CA ALA A 111 1.52 7.62 9.02
C ALA A 111 2.99 7.35 8.68
N TYR A 112 3.89 8.18 9.19
CA TYR A 112 5.32 7.99 9.09
C TYR A 112 6.00 8.10 10.46
N ASN A 113 7.00 7.25 10.69
CA ASN A 113 7.86 7.26 11.87
C ASN A 113 9.34 7.12 11.50
N THR A 114 10.24 7.43 12.43
CA THR A 114 11.68 7.22 12.25
C THR A 114 12.07 5.74 12.40
N VAL A 115 13.11 5.31 11.68
CA VAL A 115 13.71 3.97 11.81
C VAL A 115 14.74 3.91 12.94
N GLU A 116 15.34 5.05 13.29
CA GLU A 116 16.40 5.18 14.30
C GLU A 116 15.87 5.72 15.63
N ASP A 117 16.66 5.60 16.70
CA ASP A 117 16.35 6.17 18.01
C ASP A 117 16.07 7.68 17.90
N GLY A 118 14.95 8.12 18.46
CA GLY A 118 14.50 9.50 18.42
C GLY A 118 13.00 9.59 18.21
N TYR A 119 12.50 10.82 18.04
CA TYR A 119 11.08 11.07 17.80
C TYR A 119 10.93 12.01 16.62
N SER A 120 10.47 11.48 15.49
CA SER A 120 10.02 12.33 14.40
C SER A 120 9.07 11.56 13.50
N GLY A 121 7.94 12.20 13.19
CA GLY A 121 6.89 11.60 12.41
C GLY A 121 6.32 12.58 11.41
N ALA A 122 5.47 12.04 10.55
CA ALA A 122 4.70 12.85 9.61
C ALA A 122 3.37 12.17 9.30
N ILE A 123 2.45 12.95 8.76
CA ILE A 123 1.20 12.42 8.21
C ILE A 123 0.92 13.08 6.88
N ASP A 124 0.63 12.27 5.86
CA ASP A 124 0.13 12.73 4.56
C ASP A 124 -1.37 12.47 4.42
N ILE A 125 -2.05 13.39 3.75
CA ILE A 125 -3.37 13.18 3.17
C ILE A 125 -3.20 13.17 1.65
N ILE A 126 -3.42 12.01 1.04
CA ILE A 126 -3.27 11.79 -0.40
C ILE A 126 -4.65 11.59 -1.00
N ASN A 127 -5.00 12.41 -1.98
CA ASN A 127 -6.18 12.20 -2.81
C ASN A 127 -5.82 11.27 -3.98
N VAL A 128 -6.58 10.19 -4.11
CA VAL A 128 -6.44 9.15 -5.14
C VAL A 128 -7.71 8.96 -5.99
N SER A 129 -8.60 9.97 -6.01
CA SER A 129 -9.84 9.91 -6.81
C SER A 129 -9.54 9.74 -8.30
N ASP A 130 -8.48 10.38 -8.77
CA ASP A 130 -7.98 10.30 -10.14
C ASP A 130 -6.68 9.49 -10.16
N PRO A 131 -6.69 8.26 -10.69
CA PRO A 131 -5.49 7.42 -10.75
C PRO A 131 -4.45 7.91 -11.75
N THR A 132 -4.79 8.85 -12.63
CA THR A 132 -3.83 9.47 -13.54
C THR A 132 -3.10 10.65 -12.89
N ASN A 133 -3.64 11.17 -11.78
CA ASN A 133 -3.13 12.35 -11.08
C ASN A 133 -3.35 12.30 -9.54
N PRO A 134 -2.80 11.29 -8.84
CA PRO A 134 -2.79 11.30 -7.37
C PRO A 134 -2.03 12.51 -6.82
N ARG A 135 -2.50 13.07 -5.70
CA ARG A 135 -1.90 14.29 -5.11
C ARG A 135 -1.83 14.22 -3.59
N ILE A 136 -0.70 14.62 -3.00
CA ILE A 136 -0.67 14.97 -1.58
C ILE A 136 -1.37 16.31 -1.42
N THR A 137 -2.51 16.29 -0.74
CA THR A 137 -3.33 17.48 -0.47
C THR A 137 -2.87 18.24 0.77
N SER A 138 -2.25 17.56 1.73
CA SER A 138 -1.73 18.16 2.96
C SER A 138 -0.71 17.24 3.60
N ARG A 139 0.32 17.82 4.22
CA ARG A 139 1.33 17.11 5.00
C ARG A 139 1.61 17.86 6.30
N ILE A 140 1.71 17.13 7.40
CA ILE A 140 2.17 17.65 8.68
C ILE A 140 3.38 16.85 9.17
N TYR A 141 4.24 17.50 9.94
CA TYR A 141 5.39 16.90 10.62
C TYR A 141 5.22 17.02 12.12
N TYR A 142 5.61 15.97 12.84
CA TYR A 142 5.81 15.98 14.29
C TYR A 142 7.31 16.00 14.56
N THR A 143 7.79 16.99 15.33
CA THR A 143 9.22 17.13 15.70
C THR A 143 9.60 16.42 16.98
N ASN A 144 8.62 15.96 17.74
CA ASN A 144 8.76 15.33 19.05
C ASN A 144 7.98 14.02 19.18
N ALA A 145 7.45 13.49 18.07
CA ALA A 145 6.67 12.27 18.10
C ALA A 145 6.80 11.45 16.82
N ASP A 146 6.82 10.13 16.97
CA ASP A 146 6.60 9.17 15.90
C ASP A 146 5.12 8.92 15.69
N ILE A 147 4.72 8.66 14.44
CA ILE A 147 3.35 8.28 14.11
C ILE A 147 3.34 6.84 13.57
N ASN A 148 2.79 5.91 14.35
CA ASN A 148 2.79 4.48 14.03
C ASN A 148 1.50 4.01 13.38
N SER A 149 0.38 4.67 13.68
CA SER A 149 -0.92 4.37 13.11
C SER A 149 -1.80 5.61 13.03
N VAL A 150 -2.72 5.59 12.07
CA VAL A 150 -3.70 6.65 11.84
C VAL A 150 -5.06 6.04 11.53
N LYS A 151 -6.12 6.73 11.98
CA LYS A 151 -7.51 6.42 11.61
C LYS A 151 -8.23 7.72 11.28
N TYR A 152 -8.80 7.83 10.09
CA TYR A 152 -9.68 8.93 9.73
C TYR A 152 -11.13 8.56 10.03
N GLU A 153 -11.86 9.49 10.66
CA GLU A 153 -13.30 9.40 10.80
C GLU A 153 -13.93 10.78 11.04
N ASN A 154 -15.01 11.09 10.31
CA ASN A 154 -15.87 12.26 10.57
C ASN A 154 -15.13 13.60 10.69
N GLY A 155 -14.18 13.87 9.79
CA GLY A 155 -13.43 15.13 9.76
C GLY A 155 -12.27 15.20 10.75
N TYR A 156 -11.84 14.07 11.30
CA TYR A 156 -10.67 13.99 12.17
C TYR A 156 -9.75 12.85 11.76
N VAL A 157 -8.45 13.09 11.83
CA VAL A 157 -7.42 12.04 11.89
C VAL A 157 -7.08 11.81 13.36
N TYR A 158 -7.21 10.57 13.80
CA TYR A 158 -6.66 10.10 15.06
C TYR A 158 -5.30 9.49 14.76
N ALA A 159 -4.24 10.14 15.22
CA ALA A 159 -2.86 9.72 15.03
C ALA A 159 -2.31 9.19 16.35
N VAL A 160 -1.64 8.04 16.33
CA VAL A 160 -1.05 7.45 17.52
C VAL A 160 0.40 7.09 17.29
N GLY A 161 1.21 7.21 18.34
CA GLY A 161 2.56 6.70 18.34
C GLY A 161 3.31 7.00 19.63
N GLY A 162 4.59 7.33 19.48
CA GLY A 162 5.52 7.56 20.58
C GLY A 162 5.85 9.04 20.69
N PHE A 163 5.78 9.59 21.88
CA PHE A 163 6.00 10.99 22.19
C PHE A 163 7.22 11.15 23.10
N ASP A 164 8.02 12.19 22.85
CA ASP A 164 9.17 12.55 23.67
C ASP A 164 8.74 13.22 24.98
N SER A 165 8.29 12.41 25.94
CA SER A 165 7.85 12.87 27.26
C SER A 165 8.96 13.55 28.06
N GLU A 166 10.23 13.22 27.80
CA GLU A 166 11.39 13.84 28.46
C GLU A 166 11.53 15.34 28.14
N LYS A 167 10.97 15.77 27.00
CA LYS A 167 10.88 17.19 26.60
C LYS A 167 9.57 17.85 27.01
N SER A 168 8.75 17.20 27.83
CA SER A 168 7.54 17.79 28.39
C SER A 168 7.65 18.07 29.89
N ALA A 169 7.05 19.17 30.32
CA ALA A 169 6.95 19.51 31.74
C ALA A 169 5.70 18.91 32.42
N THR A 170 4.76 18.35 31.64
CA THR A 170 3.42 17.97 32.12
C THR A 170 2.95 16.60 31.66
N ILE A 171 3.73 15.91 30.81
CA ILE A 171 3.36 14.63 30.21
C ILE A 171 4.40 13.60 30.62
N ASP A 172 3.94 12.57 31.34
CA ASP A 172 4.82 11.52 31.88
C ASP A 172 4.86 10.26 30.99
N PHE A 173 4.04 10.22 29.93
CA PHE A 173 3.88 9.03 29.10
C PHE A 173 4.21 9.28 27.63
N ASN A 174 4.82 8.28 27.01
CA ASN A 174 5.24 8.33 25.61
C ASN A 174 4.13 7.84 24.68
N SER A 175 3.21 6.98 25.15
CA SER A 175 2.07 6.54 24.35
C SER A 175 1.00 7.65 24.28
N PHE A 176 0.70 8.10 23.06
CA PHE A 176 -0.24 9.19 22.85
C PHE A 176 -1.25 8.92 21.71
N VAL A 177 -2.33 9.69 21.75
CA VAL A 177 -3.28 9.88 20.64
C VAL A 177 -3.50 11.36 20.39
N GLY A 178 -3.28 11.81 19.16
CA GLY A 178 -3.64 13.15 18.68
C GLY A 178 -4.92 13.09 17.87
N LYS A 179 -5.88 13.97 18.18
CA LYS A 179 -7.08 14.20 17.36
C LYS A 179 -6.87 15.48 16.55
N ILE A 180 -6.74 15.31 15.24
CA ILE A 180 -6.33 16.36 14.31
C ILE A 180 -7.50 16.68 13.38
N PRO A 181 -8.03 17.91 13.40
CA PRO A 181 -9.09 18.32 12.49
C PRO A 181 -8.67 18.25 11.01
N VAL A 182 -9.59 17.81 10.16
CA VAL A 182 -9.43 17.74 8.70
C VAL A 182 -10.66 18.33 8.03
N SER A 183 -10.45 19.23 7.07
CA SER A 183 -11.50 19.82 6.26
C SER A 183 -11.10 19.86 4.79
N GLY A 184 -11.96 19.36 3.91
CA GLY A 184 -11.69 19.32 2.45
C GLY A 184 -10.42 18.54 2.09
N GLY A 185 -10.08 17.49 2.84
CA GLY A 185 -8.85 16.71 2.64
C GLY A 185 -7.58 17.43 3.11
N ARG A 186 -7.68 18.47 3.93
CA ARG A 186 -6.52 19.22 4.44
C ARG A 186 -6.53 19.30 5.96
N PHE A 187 -5.35 19.24 6.58
CA PHE A 187 -5.22 19.40 8.02
C PHE A 187 -5.55 20.82 8.45
N ASP A 188 -6.20 20.94 9.61
CA ASP A 188 -6.38 22.20 10.34
C ASP A 188 -5.73 22.05 11.72
N LEU A 189 -4.63 22.80 11.93
CA LEU A 189 -3.83 22.72 13.16
C LEU A 189 -4.36 23.60 14.29
N SER A 190 -5.50 24.28 14.12
CA SER A 190 -6.01 25.25 15.09
C SER A 190 -6.43 24.63 16.43
N ASN A 191 -6.89 23.38 16.42
CA ASN A 191 -7.50 22.73 17.60
C ASN A 191 -7.11 21.25 17.70
N ILE A 192 -5.81 20.96 17.72
CA ILE A 192 -5.34 19.60 17.97
C ILE A 192 -5.47 19.30 19.47
N THR A 193 -6.08 18.17 19.82
CA THR A 193 -6.16 17.70 21.20
C THR A 193 -5.40 16.40 21.37
N TYR A 194 -4.82 16.18 22.54
CA TYR A 194 -4.01 15.00 22.83
C TYR A 194 -4.53 14.24 24.05
N GLY A 195 -4.44 12.91 23.99
CA GLY A 195 -4.62 11.99 25.11
C GLY A 195 -3.34 11.16 25.30
N PHE A 196 -3.08 10.74 26.53
CA PHE A 196 -1.89 9.97 26.90
C PHE A 196 -2.26 8.77 27.76
N GLN A 197 -1.52 7.68 27.62
CA GLN A 197 -1.68 6.45 28.40
C GLN A 197 -0.36 5.81 28.75
N GLU A 198 -0.38 4.93 29.73
CA GLU A 198 0.77 4.11 30.08
C GLU A 198 1.21 3.21 28.91
N GLY A 199 2.51 2.92 28.87
CA GLY A 199 3.18 2.21 27.79
C GLY A 199 4.19 3.10 27.06
N PHE A 200 5.21 2.46 26.50
CA PHE A 200 6.33 3.14 25.86
C PHE A 200 5.96 3.73 24.49
N ASN A 201 4.94 3.19 23.83
CA ASN A 201 4.56 3.58 22.48
C ASN A 201 3.12 3.15 22.18
N ALA A 202 2.31 4.01 21.55
CA ALA A 202 1.00 3.59 21.03
C ALA A 202 1.19 2.82 19.71
N THR A 203 0.55 1.65 19.57
CA THR A 203 0.81 0.71 18.47
C THR A 203 -0.24 0.74 17.38
N ASP A 204 -1.52 0.94 17.72
CA ASP A 204 -2.60 1.03 16.74
C ASP A 204 -3.80 1.82 17.26
N VAL A 205 -4.64 2.28 16.33
CA VAL A 205 -5.85 3.05 16.59
C VAL A 205 -7.01 2.58 15.70
N LYS A 206 -8.19 2.47 16.30
CA LYS A 206 -9.46 2.21 15.59
C LYS A 206 -10.58 3.01 16.24
N THR A 207 -11.67 3.23 15.50
CA THR A 207 -12.86 3.91 16.03
C THR A 207 -14.02 2.92 16.16
N THR A 208 -14.78 3.04 17.24
CA THR A 208 -16.13 2.48 17.35
C THR A 208 -17.15 3.56 17.03
N SER A 209 -18.45 3.32 17.17
CA SER A 209 -19.45 4.40 17.08
C SER A 209 -19.21 5.51 18.11
N ASN A 210 -18.79 5.17 19.33
CA ASN A 210 -18.78 6.09 20.47
C ASN A 210 -17.38 6.52 20.94
N SER A 211 -16.34 5.78 20.58
CA SER A 211 -15.01 5.96 21.16
C SER A 211 -13.88 5.75 20.14
N ILE A 212 -12.69 6.18 20.54
CA ILE A 212 -11.42 5.90 19.86
C ILE A 212 -10.69 4.88 20.72
N LEU A 213 -10.32 3.74 20.14
CA LEU A 213 -9.59 2.67 20.80
C LEU A 213 -8.11 2.80 20.45
N VAL A 214 -7.25 2.78 21.46
CA VAL A 214 -5.80 2.93 21.32
C VAL A 214 -5.10 1.84 22.10
N THR A 215 -4.18 1.14 21.44
CA THR A 215 -3.33 0.13 22.06
C THR A 215 -1.94 0.67 22.34
N SER A 216 -1.31 0.25 23.44
CA SER A 216 0.11 0.50 23.71
C SER A 216 0.89 -0.79 23.96
N GLY A 217 2.18 -0.79 23.58
CA GLY A 217 3.06 -1.95 23.65
C GLY A 217 3.73 -2.16 25.02
N LYS A 218 4.33 -3.34 25.20
CA LYS A 218 4.97 -3.83 26.43
C LYS A 218 4.07 -3.81 27.68
N ASP A 219 4.30 -2.93 28.65
CA ASP A 219 3.47 -2.81 29.86
C ASP A 219 2.30 -1.86 29.57
N GLY A 220 1.53 -2.19 28.52
CA GLY A 220 0.58 -1.28 27.89
C GLY A 220 -0.89 -1.52 28.23
N PHE A 221 -1.73 -0.72 27.61
CA PHE A 221 -3.17 -0.70 27.83
C PHE A 221 -3.90 -0.70 26.49
N LEU A 222 -5.08 -1.33 26.48
CA LEU A 222 -6.14 -0.93 25.58
C LEU A 222 -6.94 0.16 26.30
N LYS A 223 -6.95 1.38 25.75
CA LYS A 223 -7.74 2.49 26.28
C LYS A 223 -8.75 2.97 25.25
N SER A 224 -9.93 3.31 25.71
CA SER A 224 -10.93 4.04 24.93
C SER A 224 -10.99 5.49 25.35
N TYR A 225 -11.05 6.37 24.36
CA TYR A 225 -11.17 7.81 24.53
C TYR A 225 -12.50 8.32 23.95
N SER A 226 -13.03 9.36 24.59
CA SER A 226 -14.15 10.13 24.10
C SER A 226 -13.78 10.80 22.77
N LYS A 227 -14.66 10.66 21.77
CA LYS A 227 -14.50 11.37 20.49
C LYS A 227 -14.63 12.88 20.62
N ASN A 228 -15.19 13.40 21.70
CA ASN A 228 -15.40 14.84 21.86
C ASN A 228 -14.10 15.54 22.27
N ASP A 229 -13.48 15.06 23.34
CA ASP A 229 -12.44 15.76 24.10
C ASP A 229 -11.24 14.89 24.46
N LEU A 230 -11.19 13.64 23.99
CA LEU A 230 -10.18 12.65 24.36
C LEU A 230 -10.08 12.38 25.87
N SER A 231 -11.17 12.55 26.63
CA SER A 231 -11.20 12.01 28.00
C SER A 231 -11.20 10.48 27.98
N ALA A 232 -10.43 9.83 28.85
CA ALA A 232 -10.46 8.38 28.99
C ALA A 232 -11.87 7.90 29.43
N ILE A 233 -12.40 6.87 28.77
CA ILE A 233 -13.70 6.26 29.07
C ILE A 233 -13.52 4.95 29.82
N ASN A 234 -12.68 4.07 29.28
CA ASN A 234 -12.39 2.75 29.81
C ASN A 234 -10.95 2.36 29.47
N GLU A 235 -10.31 1.56 30.31
CA GLU A 235 -8.98 1.02 30.06
C GLU A 235 -8.84 -0.38 30.66
N ALA A 236 -8.03 -1.22 30.03
CA ALA A 236 -7.67 -2.53 30.53
C ALA A 236 -6.20 -2.81 30.23
N PRO A 237 -5.45 -3.39 31.19
CA PRO A 237 -4.04 -3.72 31.00
C PRO A 237 -3.91 -4.95 30.10
N PHE A 238 -2.96 -4.89 29.16
CA PHE A 238 -2.59 -6.02 28.32
C PHE A 238 -1.08 -6.01 28.10
N ALA A 239 -0.46 -7.18 28.15
CA ALA A 239 0.95 -7.31 27.85
C ALA A 239 1.17 -7.23 26.34
N ASP A 240 1.90 -6.21 25.90
CA ASP A 240 2.51 -6.12 24.58
C ASP A 240 1.56 -6.18 23.38
N LEU A 241 0.58 -5.27 23.38
CA LEU A 241 -0.38 -5.12 22.28
C LEU A 241 0.27 -4.62 21.00
N ARG A 242 -0.01 -5.31 19.88
CA ARG A 242 0.56 -5.03 18.55
C ARG A 242 -0.43 -4.39 17.59
N SER A 243 -1.69 -4.79 17.63
CA SER A 243 -2.74 -4.25 16.75
C SER A 243 -4.14 -4.54 17.25
N ILE A 244 -5.11 -3.84 16.65
CA ILE A 244 -6.54 -4.01 16.91
C ILE A 244 -7.30 -4.14 15.59
N ALA A 245 -8.24 -5.07 15.52
CA ALA A 245 -9.22 -5.17 14.45
C ALA A 245 -10.64 -5.06 15.03
N ILE A 246 -11.55 -4.45 14.27
CA ILE A 246 -12.96 -4.31 14.63
C ILE A 246 -13.83 -4.86 13.49
N ASN A 247 -14.80 -5.71 13.83
CA ASN A 247 -15.86 -6.14 12.93
C ASN A 247 -17.22 -6.07 13.65
N GLY A 248 -18.06 -5.11 13.26
CA GLY A 248 -19.30 -4.81 13.98
C GLY A 248 -19.01 -4.37 15.42
N SER A 249 -19.52 -5.12 16.40
CA SER A 249 -19.26 -4.89 17.83
C SER A 249 -18.08 -5.69 18.38
N THR A 250 -17.51 -6.60 17.59
CA THR A 250 -16.41 -7.47 18.03
C THR A 250 -15.09 -6.72 17.95
N ILE A 251 -14.36 -6.72 19.06
CA ILE A 251 -13.01 -6.18 19.15
C ILE A 251 -12.04 -7.35 19.26
N ALA A 252 -11.07 -7.43 18.36
CA ALA A 252 -9.96 -8.36 18.45
C ALA A 252 -8.67 -7.58 18.68
N VAL A 253 -7.87 -7.99 19.64
CA VAL A 253 -6.53 -7.43 19.88
C VAL A 253 -5.48 -8.52 19.72
N LEU A 254 -4.39 -8.19 19.05
CA LEU A 254 -3.20 -9.02 18.99
C LEU A 254 -2.22 -8.57 20.08
N ASN A 255 -1.79 -9.52 20.89
CA ASN A 255 -0.77 -9.31 21.90
C ASN A 255 0.35 -10.35 21.72
N ALA A 256 1.60 -9.94 21.91
CA ALA A 256 2.74 -10.81 21.62
C ALA A 256 2.98 -11.90 22.66
N ALA A 257 2.33 -11.83 23.83
CA ALA A 257 2.48 -12.79 24.91
C ALA A 257 1.60 -14.04 24.73
N GLU A 258 0.37 -13.86 24.22
CA GLU A 258 -0.67 -14.88 24.20
C GLU A 258 -1.23 -15.13 22.80
N GLY A 259 -1.22 -14.15 21.90
CA GLY A 259 -1.88 -14.22 20.59
C GLY A 259 -3.08 -13.30 20.51
N VAL A 260 -4.25 -13.82 20.12
CA VAL A 260 -5.44 -12.99 19.88
C VAL A 260 -6.42 -13.08 21.05
N SER A 261 -6.83 -11.94 21.57
CA SER A 261 -7.93 -11.81 22.54
C SER A 261 -9.15 -11.17 21.88
N ILE A 262 -10.31 -11.82 22.00
CA ILE A 262 -11.60 -11.29 21.54
C ILE A 262 -12.32 -10.68 22.74
N LEU A 263 -12.66 -9.40 22.64
CA LEU A 263 -13.13 -8.58 23.74
C LEU A 263 -14.60 -8.17 23.55
N ASP A 264 -15.31 -8.00 24.67
CA ASP A 264 -16.56 -7.25 24.70
C ASP A 264 -16.33 -5.73 24.73
N SER A 265 -17.41 -4.94 24.74
CA SER A 265 -17.33 -3.48 24.78
C SER A 265 -16.73 -2.90 26.07
N ASN A 266 -16.62 -3.71 27.13
CA ASN A 266 -16.01 -3.34 28.40
C ASN A 266 -14.55 -3.80 28.51
N PHE A 267 -13.98 -4.34 27.41
CA PHE A 267 -12.64 -4.92 27.33
C PHE A 267 -12.45 -6.20 28.14
N ASN A 268 -13.52 -6.91 28.50
CA ASN A 268 -13.36 -8.25 29.06
C ASN A 268 -13.06 -9.23 27.93
N THR A 269 -12.04 -10.07 28.13
CA THR A 269 -11.75 -11.19 27.24
C THR A 269 -12.90 -12.18 27.27
N THR A 270 -13.64 -12.25 26.17
CA THR A 270 -14.70 -13.24 25.95
C THR A 270 -14.14 -14.54 25.40
N LYS A 271 -13.01 -14.45 24.69
CA LYS A 271 -12.30 -15.59 24.13
C LYS A 271 -10.84 -15.26 23.89
N GLU A 272 -9.99 -16.26 24.03
CA GLU A 272 -8.59 -16.23 23.65
C GLU A 272 -8.32 -17.27 22.54
N ILE A 273 -7.46 -16.90 21.60
CA ILE A 273 -6.85 -17.80 20.62
C ILE A 273 -5.36 -17.77 20.92
N SER A 274 -4.87 -18.81 21.60
CA SER A 274 -3.48 -18.88 22.02
C SER A 274 -2.58 -19.16 20.81
N ILE A 275 -1.67 -18.24 20.48
CA ILE A 275 -0.76 -18.33 19.33
C ILE A 275 0.67 -18.32 19.84
N SER A 276 1.40 -19.40 19.58
CA SER A 276 2.83 -19.49 19.86
C SER A 276 3.62 -19.23 18.58
N SER A 277 3.95 -17.95 18.37
CA SER A 277 4.79 -17.47 17.28
C SER A 277 5.78 -16.41 17.76
N ASP A 278 6.80 -16.14 16.94
CA ASP A 278 7.72 -15.04 17.14
C ASP A 278 7.14 -13.76 16.52
N PHE A 279 6.53 -12.94 17.37
CA PHE A 279 6.01 -11.63 16.97
C PHE A 279 7.10 -10.54 16.87
N GLY A 280 8.36 -10.88 17.19
CA GLY A 280 9.51 -9.98 17.17
C GLY A 280 9.48 -8.92 18.27
N ASP A 281 10.64 -8.52 18.75
CA ASP A 281 10.76 -7.40 19.69
C ASP A 281 10.39 -6.09 18.98
N PHE A 282 9.53 -5.29 19.62
CA PHE A 282 9.11 -3.95 19.15
C PHE A 282 8.61 -3.88 17.70
N SER A 283 8.21 -5.01 17.12
CA SER A 283 7.85 -5.15 15.72
C SER A 283 6.35 -5.05 15.50
N LYS A 284 5.92 -4.31 14.47
CA LYS A 284 4.49 -4.23 14.14
C LYS A 284 4.00 -5.56 13.58
N ARG A 285 2.81 -5.99 14.03
CA ARG A 285 2.10 -7.17 13.54
C ARG A 285 0.62 -6.84 13.47
N THR A 286 -0.01 -7.06 12.32
CA THR A 286 -1.44 -6.77 12.13
C THR A 286 -2.29 -8.03 12.18
N ILE A 287 -3.57 -7.82 12.47
CA ILE A 287 -4.64 -8.80 12.34
C ILE A 287 -5.73 -8.22 11.45
N ASP A 288 -6.45 -9.09 10.76
CA ASP A 288 -7.62 -8.69 9.98
C ASP A 288 -8.68 -9.80 10.00
N PHE A 289 -9.95 -9.44 9.78
CA PHE A 289 -11.05 -10.40 9.71
C PHE A 289 -11.19 -10.96 8.29
N SER A 290 -11.37 -12.29 8.18
CA SER A 290 -11.89 -12.92 6.96
C SER A 290 -13.14 -13.74 7.30
N GLY A 291 -14.31 -13.12 7.17
CA GLY A 291 -15.58 -13.75 7.52
C GLY A 291 -15.62 -14.18 9.00
N GLU A 292 -15.74 -15.49 9.25
CA GLU A 292 -15.73 -16.09 10.59
C GLU A 292 -14.33 -16.38 11.14
N ASN A 293 -13.30 -16.08 10.36
CA ASN A 293 -11.90 -16.31 10.69
C ASN A 293 -11.18 -14.99 10.99
N ILE A 294 -10.04 -15.09 11.67
CA ILE A 294 -9.09 -14.01 11.85
C ILE A 294 -7.75 -14.41 11.24
N VAL A 295 -7.15 -13.51 10.48
CA VAL A 295 -5.83 -13.66 9.87
C VAL A 295 -4.83 -12.89 10.72
N VAL A 296 -3.70 -13.53 11.04
CA VAL A 296 -2.68 -12.99 11.95
C VAL A 296 -1.33 -12.97 11.26
N ALA A 297 -0.68 -11.82 11.22
CA ALA A 297 0.72 -11.71 10.79
C ALA A 297 1.63 -12.34 11.85
N GLU A 298 2.25 -13.49 11.53
CA GLU A 298 3.01 -14.30 12.49
C GLU A 298 4.51 -14.33 12.20
N GLY A 299 5.06 -13.21 11.70
CA GLY A 299 6.50 -13.07 11.49
C GLY A 299 7.03 -14.10 10.51
N SER A 300 8.05 -14.86 10.90
CA SER A 300 8.71 -15.84 10.01
C SER A 300 7.84 -17.04 9.62
N ARG A 301 6.66 -17.21 10.25
CA ARG A 301 5.70 -18.28 9.91
C ARG A 301 4.77 -17.94 8.76
N GLY A 302 4.73 -16.70 8.29
CA GLY A 302 3.70 -16.26 7.35
C GLY A 302 2.49 -15.68 8.05
N ALA A 303 1.31 -15.94 7.51
CA ALA A 303 0.04 -15.57 8.13
C ALA A 303 -0.70 -16.82 8.62
N GLY A 304 -1.12 -16.83 9.89
CA GLY A 304 -2.02 -17.88 10.39
C GLY A 304 -3.47 -17.46 10.27
N ILE A 305 -4.32 -18.39 9.81
CA ILE A 305 -5.77 -18.20 9.72
C ILE A 305 -6.42 -19.05 10.80
N TYR A 306 -7.18 -18.41 11.68
CA TYR A 306 -7.81 -19.05 12.83
C TYR A 306 -9.32 -18.90 12.79
N ASN A 307 -10.03 -19.98 13.08
CA ASN A 307 -11.48 -19.90 13.24
C ASN A 307 -11.82 -19.19 14.55
N MET A 308 -12.59 -18.09 14.49
CA MET A 308 -12.87 -17.32 15.70
C MET A 308 -13.82 -18.02 16.68
N SER A 309 -14.66 -18.95 16.22
CA SER A 309 -15.61 -19.68 17.06
C SER A 309 -14.96 -20.81 17.85
N THR A 310 -14.02 -21.54 17.24
CA THR A 310 -13.32 -22.68 17.86
C THR A 310 -11.93 -22.33 18.40
N GLY A 311 -11.27 -21.33 17.82
CA GLY A 311 -9.89 -20.93 18.16
C GLY A 311 -8.84 -21.82 17.49
N ASN A 312 -9.27 -22.75 16.64
CA ASN A 312 -8.36 -23.64 15.94
C ASN A 312 -7.68 -22.90 14.79
N LEU A 313 -6.39 -23.17 14.61
CA LEU A 313 -5.67 -22.89 13.37
C LEU A 313 -6.33 -23.69 12.23
N ILE A 314 -6.67 -22.99 11.15
CA ILE A 314 -7.15 -23.59 9.90
C ILE A 314 -5.93 -23.90 9.03
N GLU A 315 -5.13 -22.88 8.73
CA GLU A 315 -3.94 -23.01 7.90
C GLU A 315 -2.91 -21.91 8.19
N TYR A 316 -1.67 -22.16 7.76
CA TYR A 316 -0.68 -21.10 7.58
C TYR A 316 -0.55 -20.80 6.09
N VAL A 317 -0.67 -19.53 5.73
CA VAL A 317 -0.32 -19.00 4.41
C VAL A 317 1.19 -18.71 4.43
N PRO A 318 2.01 -19.45 3.66
CA PRO A 318 3.45 -19.34 3.73
C PRO A 318 3.97 -18.05 3.07
N ILE A 319 5.19 -17.68 3.41
CA ILE A 319 5.91 -16.58 2.74
C ILE A 319 6.54 -17.10 1.45
N LEU A 320 6.12 -16.56 0.31
CA LEU A 320 6.80 -16.75 -0.97
C LEU A 320 8.07 -15.87 -1.01
N ILE A 321 9.15 -16.37 -1.61
CA ILE A 321 10.45 -15.69 -1.66
C ILE A 321 10.90 -15.53 -3.11
N ASN A 322 11.17 -14.29 -3.54
CA ASN A 322 11.79 -13.97 -4.82
C ASN A 322 12.51 -12.60 -4.75
N PRO A 323 13.78 -12.48 -5.18
CA PRO A 323 14.71 -13.55 -5.59
C PRO A 323 15.19 -14.41 -4.41
N GLU A 324 15.84 -15.54 -4.70
CA GLU A 324 16.55 -16.30 -3.67
C GLU A 324 17.64 -15.45 -2.99
N GLY A 325 17.97 -15.79 -1.73
CA GLY A 325 19.06 -15.15 -1.00
C GLY A 325 18.67 -13.88 -0.24
N VAL A 326 17.37 -13.58 -0.11
CA VAL A 326 16.88 -12.64 0.91
C VAL A 326 17.35 -13.12 2.28
N ASP A 327 17.92 -12.22 3.09
CA ASP A 327 18.33 -12.52 4.45
C ASP A 327 17.15 -13.11 5.23
N PRO A 328 17.25 -14.35 5.77
CA PRO A 328 16.16 -15.00 6.49
C PRO A 328 15.60 -14.15 7.65
N ALA A 329 16.41 -13.30 8.28
CA ALA A 329 15.94 -12.40 9.34
C ALA A 329 14.95 -11.35 8.83
N ASN A 330 14.97 -11.04 7.53
CA ASN A 330 14.07 -10.08 6.89
C ASN A 330 12.86 -10.76 6.23
N VAL A 331 12.78 -12.10 6.23
CA VAL A 331 11.65 -12.87 5.67
C VAL A 331 10.60 -13.05 6.76
N VAL A 332 9.83 -11.99 6.99
CA VAL A 332 8.82 -11.93 8.06
C VAL A 332 7.55 -11.23 7.58
N THR A 333 6.39 -11.80 7.89
CA THR A 333 5.09 -11.16 7.69
C THR A 333 4.86 -10.12 8.79
N ASN A 334 4.95 -8.85 8.40
CA ASN A 334 4.75 -7.70 9.29
C ASN A 334 3.29 -7.25 9.32
N ALA A 335 2.58 -7.38 8.19
CA ALA A 335 1.18 -7.01 8.10
C ALA A 335 0.42 -7.90 7.12
N VAL A 336 -0.86 -8.11 7.43
CA VAL A 336 -1.88 -8.69 6.57
C VAL A 336 -3.00 -7.67 6.33
N ALA A 337 -3.60 -7.72 5.14
CA ALA A 337 -4.81 -6.98 4.81
C ALA A 337 -5.74 -7.80 3.92
N LYS A 338 -7.02 -7.82 4.25
CA LYS A 338 -8.06 -8.54 3.53
C LYS A 338 -8.91 -7.54 2.73
N ASN A 339 -9.09 -7.79 1.43
CA ASN A 339 -10.01 -7.06 0.56
C ASN A 339 -10.80 -8.03 -0.33
N GLU A 340 -12.07 -8.28 0.01
CA GLU A 340 -12.90 -9.32 -0.65
C GLU A 340 -12.21 -10.69 -0.60
N ASN A 341 -12.07 -11.43 -1.69
CA ASN A 341 -11.35 -12.69 -1.69
C ASN A 341 -9.81 -12.51 -1.63
N VAL A 342 -9.28 -11.30 -1.74
CA VAL A 342 -7.83 -11.07 -1.75
C VAL A 342 -7.28 -10.95 -0.34
N LEU A 343 -6.25 -11.75 -0.04
CA LEU A 343 -5.39 -11.62 1.13
C LEU A 343 -4.01 -11.11 0.69
N LEU A 344 -3.57 -10.01 1.28
CA LEU A 344 -2.25 -9.43 1.04
C LEU A 344 -1.36 -9.61 2.27
N MET A 345 -0.10 -9.95 2.03
CA MET A 345 0.90 -10.11 3.08
C MET A 345 2.14 -9.26 2.80
N ALA A 346 2.43 -8.31 3.69
CA ALA A 346 3.65 -7.52 3.69
C ALA A 346 4.78 -8.31 4.35
N ASN A 347 5.62 -8.96 3.55
CA ASN A 347 6.59 -9.97 3.99
C ASN A 347 8.02 -9.44 4.14
N GLY A 348 8.17 -8.17 4.55
CA GLY A 348 9.46 -7.56 4.78
C GLY A 348 10.33 -7.63 3.52
N GLY A 349 11.53 -8.20 3.67
CA GLY A 349 12.48 -8.41 2.57
C GLY A 349 11.99 -9.33 1.45
N ALA A 350 10.96 -10.15 1.68
CA ALA A 350 10.36 -11.01 0.66
C ALA A 350 9.26 -10.31 -0.18
N GLY A 351 8.98 -9.02 0.08
CA GLY A 351 8.08 -8.23 -0.74
C GLY A 351 6.61 -8.32 -0.35
N LEU A 352 5.72 -8.04 -1.29
CA LEU A 352 4.27 -8.06 -1.10
C LEU A 352 3.68 -9.30 -1.79
N CYS A 353 3.10 -10.21 -1.02
CA CYS A 353 2.41 -11.37 -1.59
C CYS A 353 0.91 -11.13 -1.71
N LEU A 354 0.33 -11.73 -2.74
CA LEU A 354 -1.10 -11.82 -2.99
C LEU A 354 -1.53 -13.29 -2.96
N SER A 355 -2.62 -13.54 -2.24
CA SER A 355 -3.29 -14.83 -2.18
C SER A 355 -4.80 -14.64 -2.28
N GLU A 356 -5.52 -15.71 -2.62
CA GLU A 356 -6.98 -15.72 -2.69
C GLU A 356 -7.60 -16.65 -1.65
N ASP A 357 -8.56 -16.15 -0.89
CA ASP A 357 -9.43 -16.92 -0.02
C ASP A 357 -10.51 -17.63 -0.87
N GLN A 358 -10.46 -18.96 -0.91
CA GLN A 358 -11.44 -19.83 -1.58
C GLN A 358 -12.53 -20.33 -0.62
N GLY A 359 -12.59 -19.79 0.60
CA GLY A 359 -13.53 -20.16 1.66
C GLY A 359 -13.00 -21.27 2.57
N ASP A 360 -12.53 -22.38 2.00
CA ASP A 360 -12.02 -23.53 2.75
C ASP A 360 -10.48 -23.55 2.85
N ASN A 361 -9.79 -22.84 1.95
CA ASN A 361 -8.34 -22.72 1.91
C ASN A 361 -7.91 -21.44 1.17
N THR A 362 -6.62 -21.13 1.29
CA THR A 362 -5.98 -20.01 0.59
C THR A 362 -5.19 -20.51 -0.61
N ASP A 363 -5.49 -19.98 -1.80
CA ASP A 363 -4.68 -20.20 -2.99
C ASP A 363 -3.59 -19.12 -3.11
N LEU A 364 -2.35 -19.56 -3.32
CA LEU A 364 -1.21 -18.66 -3.42
C LEU A 364 -1.11 -18.16 -4.85
N VAL A 365 -1.36 -16.87 -5.07
CA VAL A 365 -1.21 -16.28 -6.41
C VAL A 365 0.27 -16.02 -6.68
N GLY A 366 0.91 -15.17 -5.87
CA GLY A 366 2.33 -14.88 -6.06
C GLY A 366 2.84 -13.63 -5.37
N ILE A 367 4.01 -13.17 -5.80
CA ILE A 367 4.69 -11.98 -5.29
C ILE A 367 4.50 -10.84 -6.30
N ILE A 368 3.90 -9.74 -5.85
CA ILE A 368 3.74 -8.52 -6.66
C ILE A 368 5.13 -7.90 -6.86
N GLU A 369 5.53 -7.64 -8.10
CA GLU A 369 6.87 -7.14 -8.46
C GLU A 369 7.07 -5.66 -8.06
N LEU A 370 7.24 -5.40 -6.77
CA LEU A 370 7.62 -4.11 -6.21
C LEU A 370 9.10 -4.09 -5.85
N SER A 371 9.70 -2.90 -5.85
CA SER A 371 11.09 -2.71 -5.42
C SER A 371 11.16 -2.40 -3.93
N GLY A 372 11.94 -3.17 -3.17
CA GLY A 372 12.21 -2.90 -1.75
C GLY A 372 11.39 -3.77 -0.80
N SER A 373 11.72 -3.69 0.49
CA SER A 373 11.02 -4.44 1.53
C SER A 373 9.63 -3.85 1.78
N THR A 374 8.61 -4.70 1.95
CA THR A 374 7.24 -4.27 2.23
C THR A 374 6.89 -4.56 3.68
N ASN A 375 6.68 -3.51 4.48
CA ASN A 375 6.50 -3.63 5.93
C ASN A 375 5.06 -3.40 6.40
N PHE A 376 4.23 -2.81 5.56
CA PHE A 376 2.81 -2.61 5.85
C PHE A 376 2.00 -2.67 4.55
N VAL A 377 0.77 -3.13 4.64
CA VAL A 377 -0.19 -3.11 3.53
C VAL A 377 -1.58 -2.75 4.06
N ALA A 378 -2.30 -1.94 3.29
CA ALA A 378 -3.74 -1.73 3.42
C ALA A 378 -4.39 -1.87 2.04
N SER A 379 -5.63 -2.35 1.99
CA SER A 379 -6.36 -2.53 0.74
C SER A 379 -7.84 -2.33 0.96
N LYS A 380 -8.49 -1.61 0.04
CA LYS A 380 -9.94 -1.39 0.05
C LYS A 380 -10.41 -0.94 -1.32
N GLY A 381 -11.54 -1.48 -1.76
CA GLY A 381 -12.04 -1.26 -3.11
C GLY A 381 -11.00 -1.68 -4.14
N ASP A 382 -10.69 -0.80 -5.08
CA ASP A 382 -9.76 -1.09 -6.18
C ASP A 382 -8.29 -0.72 -5.89
N TYR A 383 -7.96 -0.33 -4.66
CA TYR A 383 -6.63 0.15 -4.29
C TYR A 383 -5.91 -0.73 -3.27
N ILE A 384 -4.61 -0.86 -3.46
CA ILE A 384 -3.64 -1.38 -2.50
C ILE A 384 -2.62 -0.27 -2.20
N PHE A 385 -2.32 -0.09 -0.92
CA PHE A 385 -1.26 0.78 -0.44
C PHE A 385 -0.22 -0.05 0.30
N ALA A 386 1.02 -0.05 -0.20
CA ALA A 386 2.10 -0.83 0.38
C ALA A 386 3.24 0.08 0.85
N ALA A 387 3.61 -0.01 2.13
CA ALA A 387 4.74 0.74 2.66
C ALA A 387 6.04 0.00 2.37
N SER A 388 6.81 0.53 1.42
CA SER A 388 7.97 -0.16 0.85
C SER A 388 9.31 0.45 1.27
N GLY A 389 9.59 0.49 2.59
CA GLY A 389 10.86 0.97 3.15
C GLY A 389 11.36 2.28 2.49
N LYS A 390 12.55 2.24 1.90
CA LYS A 390 13.19 3.38 1.21
C LYS A 390 12.50 3.79 -0.10
N SER A 391 11.72 2.90 -0.72
CA SER A 391 10.95 3.20 -1.93
C SER A 391 9.68 4.01 -1.62
N GLY A 392 9.41 4.30 -0.34
CA GLY A 392 8.23 5.04 0.09
C GLY A 392 6.95 4.24 -0.06
N LEU A 393 5.82 4.94 -0.10
CA LEU A 393 4.51 4.31 -0.25
C LEU A 393 4.22 3.97 -1.71
N GLN A 394 3.77 2.76 -1.99
CA GLN A 394 3.35 2.33 -3.32
C GLN A 394 1.82 2.44 -3.41
N ILE A 395 1.31 3.14 -4.43
CA ILE A 395 -0.13 3.21 -4.74
C ILE A 395 -0.41 2.31 -5.93
N ILE A 396 -1.14 1.22 -5.70
CA ILE A 396 -1.38 0.17 -6.68
C ILE A 396 -2.87 0.06 -6.93
N LYS A 397 -3.25 -0.11 -8.20
CA LYS A 397 -4.61 -0.48 -8.58
C LYS A 397 -4.71 -1.95 -8.93
N LEU A 398 -5.80 -2.58 -8.47
CA LEU A 398 -6.22 -3.91 -8.89
C LEU A 398 -6.83 -3.90 -10.30
N ASN A 399 -7.34 -2.73 -10.72
CA ASN A 399 -8.08 -2.51 -11.96
C ASN A 399 -9.29 -3.44 -12.09
N ARG A 400 -10.03 -3.61 -10.99
CA ARG A 400 -11.30 -4.33 -10.97
C ARG A 400 -12.30 -3.62 -11.90
N PRO A 401 -12.94 -4.33 -12.84
CA PRO A 401 -14.01 -3.75 -13.64
C PRO A 401 -15.19 -3.36 -12.73
N SER A 402 -15.91 -2.31 -13.10
CA SER A 402 -17.17 -1.97 -12.42
C SER A 402 -18.24 -3.04 -12.65
N ASP A 403 -19.17 -3.24 -11.70
CA ASP A 403 -20.32 -4.14 -11.85
C ASP A 403 -21.11 -3.90 -13.14
N SER A 404 -21.26 -2.63 -13.55
CA SER A 404 -21.93 -2.27 -14.80
C SER A 404 -21.19 -2.76 -16.03
N LEU A 405 -19.86 -2.68 -16.03
CA LEU A 405 -19.04 -3.19 -17.12
C LEU A 405 -19.15 -4.71 -17.17
N GLU A 406 -19.01 -5.40 -16.03
CA GLU A 406 -19.14 -6.85 -15.96
C GLU A 406 -20.50 -7.34 -16.49
N ALA A 407 -21.58 -6.66 -16.11
CA ALA A 407 -22.92 -6.96 -16.61
C ALA A 407 -23.05 -6.75 -18.12
N SER A 408 -22.45 -5.68 -18.66
CA SER A 408 -22.47 -5.40 -20.10
C SER A 408 -21.65 -6.42 -20.91
N CYS A 409 -20.59 -6.97 -20.32
CA CYS A 409 -19.74 -7.97 -20.97
C CYS A 409 -20.29 -9.40 -20.82
N ALA A 410 -21.35 -9.65 -20.06
CA ALA A 410 -21.70 -10.98 -19.55
C ALA A 410 -21.86 -12.09 -20.61
N ASP A 411 -22.36 -11.73 -21.80
CA ASP A 411 -22.59 -12.67 -22.91
C ASP A 411 -21.30 -13.01 -23.71
N ILE A 412 -20.18 -12.37 -23.40
CA ILE A 412 -18.89 -12.61 -24.05
C ILE A 412 -18.17 -13.77 -23.33
N PRO A 413 -17.49 -14.69 -24.05
CA PRO A 413 -16.72 -15.78 -23.43
C PRO A 413 -15.60 -15.28 -22.51
N VAL A 414 -15.36 -15.94 -21.37
CA VAL A 414 -14.25 -15.60 -20.46
C VAL A 414 -12.91 -16.00 -21.10
N TYR A 415 -11.89 -15.13 -21.00
CA TYR A 415 -10.54 -15.46 -21.42
C TYR A 415 -9.85 -16.42 -20.44
N SER A 416 -9.35 -17.56 -20.95
CA SER A 416 -8.57 -18.54 -20.18
C SER A 416 -7.33 -19.04 -20.93
N GLY A 417 -6.86 -18.26 -21.90
CA GLY A 417 -5.76 -18.63 -22.80
C GLY A 417 -4.36 -18.24 -22.30
N GLN A 418 -3.41 -18.25 -23.23
CA GLN A 418 -2.00 -17.95 -22.99
C GLN A 418 -1.74 -16.45 -22.74
N ARG A 419 -0.65 -16.13 -22.05
CA ARG A 419 -0.25 -14.73 -21.78
C ARG A 419 0.21 -13.98 -23.04
N ASN A 420 0.52 -14.68 -24.13
CA ASN A 420 0.78 -14.10 -25.44
C ASN A 420 -0.47 -14.30 -26.31
N LEU A 421 -1.32 -13.28 -26.40
CA LEU A 421 -2.53 -13.36 -27.19
C LEU A 421 -2.20 -13.12 -28.66
N ASN A 422 -2.38 -14.13 -29.50
CA ASN A 422 -2.26 -14.03 -30.94
C ASN A 422 -3.63 -14.28 -31.59
N VAL A 423 -4.06 -13.38 -32.47
CA VAL A 423 -5.26 -13.52 -33.29
C VAL A 423 -4.82 -13.58 -34.74
N ASN A 424 -5.07 -14.70 -35.42
CA ASN A 424 -4.63 -14.92 -36.79
C ASN A 424 -5.56 -14.25 -37.81
N GLU A 425 -5.06 -14.08 -39.04
CA GLU A 425 -5.87 -13.60 -40.16
C GLU A 425 -7.09 -14.50 -40.37
N GLY A 426 -8.27 -13.89 -40.54
CA GLY A 426 -9.54 -14.59 -40.70
C GLY A 426 -10.19 -15.06 -39.39
N GLU A 427 -9.55 -14.88 -38.24
CA GLU A 427 -10.17 -15.10 -36.93
C GLU A 427 -10.98 -13.88 -36.48
N ASN A 428 -12.12 -14.15 -35.84
CA ASN A 428 -12.91 -13.14 -35.12
C ASN A 428 -13.17 -13.68 -33.71
N LEU A 429 -12.49 -13.07 -32.74
CA LEU A 429 -12.48 -13.50 -31.34
C LEU A 429 -13.00 -12.38 -30.45
N ALA A 430 -13.77 -12.75 -29.42
CA ALA A 430 -14.24 -11.83 -28.40
C ALA A 430 -14.09 -12.47 -27.02
N TYR A 431 -13.52 -11.73 -26.08
CA TYR A 431 -13.30 -12.21 -24.73
C TYR A 431 -13.63 -11.17 -23.67
N ARG A 432 -14.08 -11.66 -22.51
CA ARG A 432 -14.19 -10.88 -21.28
C ARG A 432 -13.24 -11.37 -20.21
N GLY A 433 -12.92 -10.48 -19.27
CA GLY A 433 -12.17 -10.84 -18.07
C GLY A 433 -11.23 -9.75 -17.59
N SER A 434 -10.40 -10.13 -16.61
CA SER A 434 -9.41 -9.27 -15.98
C SER A 434 -8.06 -9.96 -15.98
N LYS A 435 -7.22 -9.74 -17.01
CA LYS A 435 -6.02 -10.56 -17.25
C LYS A 435 -4.75 -9.74 -17.51
N ARG A 436 -3.62 -10.34 -17.11
CA ARG A 436 -2.25 -9.90 -17.41
C ARG A 436 -1.73 -10.63 -18.64
N PHE A 437 -1.48 -9.88 -19.70
CA PHE A 437 -0.77 -10.34 -20.89
C PHE A 437 0.70 -9.97 -20.85
N ASN A 438 1.51 -10.83 -21.47
CA ASN A 438 2.87 -10.48 -21.85
C ASN A 438 2.89 -9.68 -23.15
N SER A 439 2.14 -10.09 -24.17
CA SER A 439 2.01 -9.38 -25.45
C SER A 439 0.66 -9.66 -26.11
N VAL A 440 0.25 -8.77 -27.00
CA VAL A 440 -0.98 -8.91 -27.80
C VAL A 440 -0.65 -8.64 -29.26
N ASN A 441 -0.97 -9.58 -30.15
CA ASN A 441 -0.76 -9.49 -31.59
C ASN A 441 -2.05 -9.84 -32.34
N VAL A 442 -2.54 -8.94 -33.19
CA VAL A 442 -3.85 -9.06 -33.84
C VAL A 442 -3.68 -8.94 -35.35
N SER A 443 -3.94 -10.02 -36.09
CA SER A 443 -4.04 -10.07 -37.56
C SER A 443 -5.47 -10.27 -38.07
N GLY A 444 -6.42 -10.55 -37.18
CA GLY A 444 -7.85 -10.71 -37.47
C GLY A 444 -8.69 -9.65 -36.77
N GLU A 445 -9.80 -10.09 -36.18
CA GLU A 445 -10.71 -9.25 -35.39
C GLU A 445 -10.69 -9.68 -33.91
N LEU A 446 -10.47 -8.71 -33.01
CA LEU A 446 -10.45 -8.94 -31.57
C LEU A 446 -11.37 -7.95 -30.84
N LEU A 447 -12.19 -8.45 -29.92
CA LEU A 447 -12.86 -7.66 -28.88
C LEU A 447 -12.38 -8.11 -27.49
N LEU A 448 -11.92 -7.17 -26.67
CA LEU A 448 -11.62 -7.40 -25.26
C LEU A 448 -12.51 -6.52 -24.36
N CYS A 449 -13.39 -7.14 -23.57
CA CYS A 449 -14.34 -6.47 -22.68
C CYS A 449 -13.98 -6.74 -21.20
N GLY A 450 -13.45 -5.75 -20.49
CA GLY A 450 -12.98 -5.92 -19.12
C GLY A 450 -11.70 -5.14 -18.82
N SER A 451 -10.77 -5.74 -18.09
CA SER A 451 -9.56 -5.08 -17.61
C SER A 451 -8.29 -5.83 -18.04
N TRP A 452 -7.37 -5.13 -18.68
CA TRP A 452 -6.24 -5.78 -19.35
C TRP A 452 -4.97 -4.97 -19.15
N THR A 453 -3.91 -5.64 -18.72
CA THR A 453 -2.56 -5.07 -18.69
C THR A 453 -1.64 -5.86 -19.60
N VAL A 454 -0.76 -5.18 -20.34
CA VAL A 454 0.22 -5.79 -21.22
C VAL A 454 1.62 -5.34 -20.83
N SER A 455 2.50 -6.28 -20.49
CA SER A 455 3.86 -5.95 -20.04
C SER A 455 4.84 -5.65 -21.17
N ASN A 456 4.56 -6.10 -22.40
CA ASN A 456 5.25 -5.73 -23.63
C ASN A 456 4.33 -5.02 -24.64
N ASP A 457 4.70 -5.06 -25.93
CA ASP A 457 4.03 -4.30 -26.98
C ASP A 457 2.70 -4.93 -27.40
N THR A 458 1.80 -4.09 -27.90
CA THR A 458 0.57 -4.49 -28.58
C THR A 458 0.69 -4.14 -30.07
N ASN A 459 0.49 -5.12 -30.95
CA ASN A 459 0.54 -4.93 -32.40
C ASN A 459 -0.81 -5.29 -33.03
N ILE A 460 -1.39 -4.33 -33.75
CA ILE A 460 -2.56 -4.53 -34.61
C ILE A 460 -2.02 -4.48 -36.05
N ASN A 461 -1.99 -5.64 -36.71
CA ASN A 461 -1.37 -5.82 -38.02
C ASN A 461 -2.23 -5.25 -39.15
N ASP A 462 -1.74 -5.37 -40.38
CA ASP A 462 -2.36 -4.78 -41.55
C ASP A 462 -3.79 -5.29 -41.72
N ASN A 463 -4.73 -4.36 -41.94
CA ASN A 463 -6.16 -4.63 -42.11
C ASN A 463 -6.84 -5.34 -40.92
N ALA A 464 -6.18 -5.45 -39.77
CA ALA A 464 -6.73 -6.05 -38.56
C ALA A 464 -7.58 -5.04 -37.77
N SER A 465 -8.46 -5.55 -36.91
CA SER A 465 -9.30 -4.73 -36.05
C SER A 465 -9.24 -5.20 -34.60
N PHE A 466 -8.88 -4.31 -33.68
CA PHE A 466 -8.96 -4.56 -32.24
C PHE A 466 -9.90 -3.55 -31.60
N SER A 467 -10.87 -4.01 -30.81
CA SER A 467 -11.76 -3.19 -30.00
C SER A 467 -11.59 -3.54 -28.52
N MET A 468 -11.55 -2.53 -27.65
CA MET A 468 -11.61 -2.72 -26.20
C MET A 468 -12.79 -1.97 -25.61
N ASN A 469 -13.42 -2.58 -24.60
CA ASN A 469 -14.37 -1.92 -23.69
C ASN A 469 -13.91 -2.16 -22.24
N GLY A 470 -13.63 -1.09 -21.49
CA GLY A 470 -13.10 -1.15 -20.13
C GLY A 470 -11.72 -0.52 -19.98
N THR A 471 -10.77 -1.24 -19.37
CA THR A 471 -9.42 -0.74 -19.07
C THR A 471 -8.37 -1.50 -19.87
N TYR A 472 -7.46 -0.78 -20.53
CA TYR A 472 -6.32 -1.35 -21.24
C TYR A 472 -5.04 -0.55 -20.96
N VAL A 473 -4.03 -1.19 -20.37
CA VAL A 473 -2.78 -0.53 -19.97
C VAL A 473 -1.56 -1.25 -20.54
N VAL A 474 -0.66 -0.50 -21.21
CA VAL A 474 0.51 -1.07 -21.90
C VAL A 474 1.81 -0.49 -21.36
N GLY A 475 2.69 -1.37 -20.87
CA GLY A 475 4.03 -1.06 -20.41
C GLY A 475 4.10 -0.31 -19.08
N ARG A 476 5.30 0.15 -18.74
CA ARG A 476 5.58 0.97 -17.56
C ARG A 476 6.68 2.00 -17.82
N ASN A 477 6.77 3.05 -17.02
CA ASN A 477 7.67 4.18 -17.29
C ASN A 477 9.15 3.81 -17.38
N ASN A 478 9.62 2.88 -16.54
CA ASN A 478 10.99 2.37 -16.56
C ASN A 478 11.25 1.29 -17.63
N LYS A 479 10.20 0.80 -18.31
CA LYS A 479 10.26 -0.19 -19.40
C LYS A 479 9.14 0.09 -20.39
N ARG A 480 9.25 1.22 -21.10
CA ARG A 480 8.21 1.70 -22.02
C ARG A 480 7.92 0.70 -23.13
N LYS A 481 6.65 0.65 -23.55
CA LYS A 481 6.12 -0.26 -24.57
C LYS A 481 5.02 0.42 -25.37
N ASP A 482 4.95 0.04 -26.63
CA ASP A 482 4.19 0.76 -27.63
C ASP A 482 2.91 0.01 -27.99
N ILE A 483 1.95 0.77 -28.51
CA ILE A 483 0.86 0.22 -29.31
C ILE A 483 1.12 0.62 -30.77
N LYS A 484 1.14 -0.37 -31.67
CA LYS A 484 1.32 -0.15 -33.10
C LYS A 484 0.08 -0.57 -33.85
N VAL A 485 -0.51 0.36 -34.61
CA VAL A 485 -1.59 0.12 -35.55
C VAL A 485 -1.00 0.21 -36.96
N ASN A 486 -0.88 -0.95 -37.62
CA ASN A 486 -0.25 -1.08 -38.93
C ASN A 486 -1.21 -0.72 -40.07
N GLU A 487 -0.85 -1.04 -41.32
CA GLU A 487 -1.48 -0.45 -42.50
C GLU A 487 -2.97 -0.76 -42.56
N ASN A 488 -3.82 0.27 -42.66
CA ASN A 488 -5.28 0.14 -42.64
C ASN A 488 -5.86 -0.58 -41.39
N GLY A 489 -5.07 -0.76 -40.33
CA GLY A 489 -5.53 -1.36 -39.08
C GLY A 489 -6.46 -0.43 -38.30
N ILE A 490 -7.35 -0.99 -37.49
CA ILE A 490 -8.33 -0.24 -36.70
C ILE A 490 -8.20 -0.59 -35.22
N PHE A 491 -8.06 0.43 -34.37
CA PHE A 491 -8.13 0.30 -32.91
C PHE A 491 -9.33 1.06 -32.36
N ARG A 492 -10.30 0.37 -31.75
CA ARG A 492 -11.48 1.00 -31.13
C ARG A 492 -11.36 0.99 -29.61
N VAL A 493 -11.63 2.13 -28.99
CA VAL A 493 -11.46 2.34 -27.55
C VAL A 493 -12.77 2.85 -26.95
N GLU A 494 -13.37 2.06 -26.07
CA GLU A 494 -14.47 2.46 -25.18
C GLU A 494 -14.03 2.32 -23.71
N GLY A 495 -13.59 3.42 -23.08
CA GLY A 495 -13.13 3.38 -21.68
C GLY A 495 -11.72 3.95 -21.50
N ASN A 496 -10.92 3.34 -20.61
CA ASN A 496 -9.63 3.87 -20.16
C ASN A 496 -8.45 3.19 -20.87
N LEU A 497 -7.73 3.94 -21.70
CA LEU A 497 -6.50 3.50 -22.36
C LEU A 497 -5.29 4.23 -21.77
N THR A 498 -4.30 3.49 -21.28
CA THR A 498 -3.01 4.05 -20.85
C THR A 498 -1.85 3.39 -21.60
N ILE A 499 -0.97 4.21 -22.18
CA ILE A 499 0.20 3.76 -22.94
C ILE A 499 1.45 4.41 -22.34
N TYR A 500 2.35 3.61 -21.79
CA TYR A 500 3.59 4.14 -21.20
C TYR A 500 4.68 4.43 -22.23
N GLY A 501 4.63 3.80 -23.42
CA GLY A 501 5.44 4.13 -24.59
C GLY A 501 4.67 4.96 -25.60
N ASP A 502 4.93 4.69 -26.88
CA ASP A 502 4.38 5.44 -27.99
C ASP A 502 3.10 4.79 -28.54
N LEU A 503 2.22 5.62 -29.10
CA LEU A 503 1.16 5.17 -30.00
C LEU A 503 1.62 5.43 -31.44
N VAL A 504 1.76 4.37 -32.23
CA VAL A 504 2.19 4.46 -33.62
C VAL A 504 1.03 4.12 -34.55
N LEU A 505 0.62 5.07 -35.37
CA LEU A 505 -0.44 4.93 -36.38
C LEU A 505 0.20 5.01 -37.78
N ASN A 506 0.31 3.86 -38.46
CA ASN A 506 0.89 3.76 -39.80
C ASN A 506 -0.12 4.16 -40.90
N ASP A 507 0.27 4.02 -42.16
CA ASP A 507 -0.54 4.48 -43.30
C ASP A 507 -1.95 3.87 -43.28
N GLY A 508 -2.97 4.74 -43.36
CA GLY A 508 -4.39 4.33 -43.33
C GLY A 508 -4.90 3.81 -41.98
N ALA A 509 -4.05 3.75 -40.94
CA ALA A 509 -4.45 3.30 -39.62
C ALA A 509 -5.50 4.23 -38.99
N THR A 510 -6.43 3.66 -38.24
CA THR A 510 -7.47 4.41 -37.52
C THR A 510 -7.46 4.06 -36.04
N ILE A 511 -7.49 5.07 -35.18
CA ILE A 511 -7.95 4.91 -33.79
C ILE A 511 -9.29 5.62 -33.63
N GLU A 512 -10.28 4.91 -33.11
CA GLU A 512 -11.65 5.38 -32.94
C GLU A 512 -12.05 5.29 -31.46
N PHE A 513 -12.36 6.43 -30.86
CA PHE A 513 -12.88 6.50 -29.50
C PHE A 513 -14.41 6.46 -29.52
N LEU A 514 -14.96 5.46 -28.86
CA LEU A 514 -16.39 5.23 -28.74
C LEU A 514 -16.91 5.85 -27.44
N GLY A 515 -18.14 6.37 -27.49
CA GLY A 515 -18.76 7.08 -26.37
C GLY A 515 -18.21 8.50 -26.17
N SER A 516 -18.67 9.17 -25.10
CA SER A 516 -18.19 10.50 -24.70
C SER A 516 -17.15 10.48 -23.58
N ASP A 517 -17.00 9.33 -22.92
CA ASP A 517 -16.31 9.23 -21.62
C ASP A 517 -15.01 8.41 -21.73
N SER A 518 -14.55 8.15 -22.96
CA SER A 518 -13.27 7.48 -23.19
C SER A 518 -12.11 8.38 -22.78
N VAL A 519 -11.12 7.79 -22.10
CA VAL A 519 -9.95 8.49 -21.56
C VAL A 519 -8.70 7.86 -22.15
N VAL A 520 -7.77 8.70 -22.61
CA VAL A 520 -6.48 8.27 -23.12
C VAL A 520 -5.34 8.98 -22.40
N ASN A 521 -4.37 8.19 -21.92
CA ASN A 521 -3.22 8.68 -21.16
C ASN A 521 -1.92 8.11 -21.75
N ILE A 522 -1.22 8.92 -22.54
CA ILE A 522 -0.02 8.50 -23.26
C ILE A 522 1.22 9.20 -22.68
N PHE A 523 2.18 8.44 -22.18
CA PHE A 523 3.44 8.98 -21.64
C PHE A 523 4.49 9.24 -22.73
N GLY A 524 4.52 8.43 -23.78
CA GLY A 524 5.39 8.61 -24.96
C GLY A 524 4.83 9.64 -25.95
N GLU A 525 5.00 9.36 -27.23
CA GLU A 525 4.57 10.19 -28.35
C GLU A 525 3.45 9.53 -29.17
N VAL A 526 2.61 10.35 -29.80
CA VAL A 526 1.68 9.89 -30.85
C VAL A 526 2.36 10.11 -32.21
N LYS A 527 2.75 9.02 -32.86
CA LYS A 527 3.43 9.02 -34.17
C LYS A 527 2.41 8.67 -35.24
N LYS A 528 1.93 9.69 -35.96
CA LYS A 528 0.81 9.57 -36.91
C LYS A 528 1.28 9.73 -38.36
N ALA A 529 1.02 8.73 -39.20
CA ALA A 529 1.18 8.84 -40.65
C ALA A 529 0.21 9.87 -41.25
N SER A 530 0.52 10.37 -42.45
CA SER A 530 -0.28 11.43 -43.09
C SER A 530 -1.72 11.01 -43.41
N THR A 531 -1.94 9.72 -43.63
CA THR A 531 -3.25 9.12 -43.96
C THR A 531 -3.93 8.48 -42.76
N ALA A 532 -3.32 8.50 -41.57
CA ALA A 532 -3.91 7.93 -40.36
C ALA A 532 -4.95 8.87 -39.72
N GLU A 533 -6.02 8.27 -39.19
CA GLU A 533 -7.17 8.97 -38.63
C GLU A 533 -7.30 8.75 -37.11
N VAL A 534 -7.76 9.79 -36.42
CA VAL A 534 -8.14 9.77 -35.00
C VAL A 534 -9.57 10.28 -34.95
N ILE A 535 -10.50 9.43 -34.52
CA ILE A 535 -11.95 9.67 -34.61
C ILE A 535 -12.57 9.58 -33.21
N GLY A 536 -13.61 10.37 -32.95
CA GLY A 536 -14.41 10.28 -31.73
C GLY A 536 -14.14 11.41 -30.73
N THR A 537 -14.80 11.32 -29.57
CA THR A 537 -14.61 12.24 -28.44
C THR A 537 -13.94 11.50 -27.30
N PHE A 538 -12.93 12.11 -26.69
CA PHE A 538 -12.16 11.52 -25.60
C PHE A 538 -11.48 12.60 -24.76
N ASP A 539 -11.10 12.25 -23.53
CA ASP A 539 -10.23 13.06 -22.68
C ASP A 539 -8.76 12.66 -22.88
N ASP A 540 -7.95 13.61 -23.34
CA ASP A 540 -6.50 13.44 -23.51
C ASP A 540 -5.76 13.98 -22.29
N VAL A 541 -5.52 13.09 -21.32
CA VAL A 541 -4.94 13.41 -20.02
C VAL A 541 -3.60 14.14 -20.14
N ARG A 542 -2.82 13.84 -21.19
CA ARG A 542 -1.45 14.36 -21.36
C ARG A 542 -1.27 15.26 -22.58
N ASN A 543 -2.35 15.64 -23.26
CA ASN A 543 -2.35 16.50 -24.44
C ASN A 543 -1.32 16.05 -25.50
N LYS A 544 -1.44 14.80 -25.94
CA LYS A 544 -0.55 14.16 -26.92
C LYS A 544 -1.10 14.15 -28.35
N PHE A 545 -2.41 14.35 -28.55
CA PHE A 545 -3.05 14.36 -29.87
C PHE A 545 -3.11 15.73 -30.55
#